data_AF-A0A830QSV6-F1
#
_entry.id   AF-A0A830QSV6-F1
#
_cell.length_a   1.000
_cell.length_b   1.000
_cell.length_c   1.000
_cell.angle_alpha   90.00
_cell.angle_beta   90.00
_cell.angle_gamma   90.00
#
_symmetry.space_group_name_H-M   'P 1'
#
loop_
_entity.id
_entity.type
_entity.pdbx_description
1 polymer ?
#
loop_
_entity_poly.entity_id
_entity_poly.type
_entity_poly.pdbx_seq_one_letter_code
_entity_poly.pdbx_strand_id
1 'polypeptide(L)'
;MDYALEQAAKLGAGTVCLEGNIDFYGKSGFTDASNYGIRYHGLPEGEDASFFLCKELIPGYLDGITGEYATPSGYFVDEAEAEEFDKCFPPKEKLKLPRQLW
;
A
#
# COMPACT_ATOMS: atom_id res chain seq x y z
N MET A 1 7.34 -13.58 6.76
CA MET A 1 6.19 -13.23 5.90
C MET A 1 5.08 -14.26 6.10
N ASP A 2 5.38 -15.54 5.91
CA ASP A 2 4.40 -16.65 5.96
C ASP A 2 3.44 -16.61 7.14
N TYR A 3 3.96 -16.43 8.37
CA TYR A 3 3.12 -16.32 9.56
C TYR A 3 2.05 -15.22 9.44
N ALA A 4 2.40 -14.04 8.92
CA ALA A 4 1.45 -12.94 8.77
C ALA A 4 0.38 -13.26 7.71
N LEU A 5 0.75 -13.91 6.61
CA LEU A 5 -0.19 -14.34 5.57
C LEU A 5 -1.16 -15.42 6.10
N GLU A 6 -0.67 -16.36 6.91
CA GLU A 6 -1.52 -17.34 7.59
C GLU A 6 -2.51 -16.67 8.55
N GLN A 7 -2.08 -15.66 9.31
CA GLN A 7 -2.99 -14.91 10.17
C GLN A 7 -4.03 -14.14 9.36
N ALA A 8 -3.65 -13.49 8.25
CA ALA A 8 -4.59 -12.80 7.38
C ALA A 8 -5.64 -13.77 6.81
N ALA A 9 -5.22 -14.97 6.36
CA ALA A 9 -6.14 -16.01 5.90
C ALA A 9 -7.12 -16.44 7.00
N LYS A 10 -6.64 -16.61 8.25
CA LYS A 10 -7.49 -16.95 9.41
C LYS A 10 -8.49 -15.85 9.75
N LEU A 11 -8.17 -14.60 9.46
CA LEU A 11 -9.07 -13.45 9.61
C LEU A 11 -10.04 -13.29 8.43
N GLY A 12 -9.97 -14.18 7.42
CA GLY A 12 -10.89 -14.20 6.29
C GLY A 12 -10.45 -13.36 5.08
N ALA A 13 -9.19 -12.91 5.04
CA ALA A 13 -8.67 -12.22 3.86
C ALA A 13 -8.54 -13.20 2.68
N GLY A 14 -9.16 -12.87 1.54
CA GLY A 14 -9.06 -13.66 0.31
C GLY A 14 -7.82 -13.35 -0.53
N THR A 15 -7.30 -12.13 -0.41
CA THR A 15 -6.08 -11.67 -1.07
C THR A 15 -5.35 -10.67 -0.17
N VAL A 16 -4.06 -10.47 -0.41
CA VAL A 16 -3.23 -9.43 0.22
C VAL A 16 -2.59 -8.60 -0.89
N CYS A 17 -2.77 -7.28 -0.82
CA CYS A 17 -2.07 -6.31 -1.66
C CYS A 17 -1.03 -5.54 -0.84
N LEU A 18 0.10 -5.18 -1.44
CA LEU A 18 1.13 -4.37 -0.81
C LEU A 18 1.97 -3.61 -1.84
N GLU A 19 2.70 -2.62 -1.37
CA GLU A 19 3.73 -1.92 -2.14
C GLU A 19 5.11 -2.49 -1.81
N GLY A 20 5.89 -2.87 -2.82
CA GLY A 20 7.19 -3.51 -2.61
C GLY A 20 7.92 -3.91 -3.89
N ASN A 21 9.11 -4.47 -3.73
CA ASN A 21 9.92 -4.96 -4.84
C ASN A 21 9.63 -6.45 -5.11
N ILE A 22 9.30 -6.79 -6.36
CA ILE A 22 9.00 -8.16 -6.80
C ILE A 22 10.16 -9.14 -6.59
N ASP A 23 11.43 -8.71 -6.69
CA ASP A 23 12.61 -9.55 -6.44
C ASP A 23 12.71 -10.01 -4.96
N PHE A 24 12.03 -9.28 -4.07
CA PHE A 24 11.92 -9.63 -2.66
C PHE A 24 10.63 -10.40 -2.38
N TYR A 25 9.48 -9.83 -2.70
CA TYR A 25 8.17 -10.39 -2.33
C TYR A 25 7.71 -11.54 -3.24
N GLY A 26 8.22 -11.63 -4.46
CA GLY A 26 7.99 -12.78 -5.35
C GLY A 26 8.43 -14.10 -4.71
N LYS A 27 9.44 -14.08 -3.84
CA LYS A 27 9.88 -15.25 -3.04
C LYS A 27 8.83 -15.73 -2.04
N SER A 28 7.90 -14.86 -1.65
CA SER A 28 6.73 -15.19 -0.81
C SER A 28 5.48 -15.48 -1.64
N GLY A 29 5.62 -15.58 -2.97
CA GLY A 29 4.55 -15.87 -3.92
C GLY A 29 3.59 -14.72 -4.16
N PHE A 30 4.09 -13.48 -4.11
CA PHE A 30 3.41 -12.31 -4.68
C PHE A 30 3.71 -12.18 -6.17
N THR A 31 2.84 -11.46 -6.88
CA THR A 31 3.01 -11.06 -8.29
C THR A 31 2.43 -9.66 -8.49
N ASP A 32 2.62 -9.06 -9.67
CA ASP A 32 2.07 -7.75 -9.99
C ASP A 32 0.53 -7.79 -9.92
N ALA A 33 -0.08 -6.82 -9.24
CA ALA A 33 -1.55 -6.77 -9.10
C ALA A 33 -2.27 -6.58 -10.45
N SER A 34 -1.58 -5.97 -11.41
CA SER A 34 -2.05 -5.82 -12.79
C SER A 34 -2.33 -7.15 -13.50
N ASN A 35 -1.65 -8.24 -13.11
CA ASN A 35 -1.90 -9.58 -13.64
C ASN A 35 -3.32 -10.09 -13.31
N TYR A 36 -3.94 -9.57 -12.27
CA TYR A 36 -5.34 -9.82 -11.90
C TYR A 36 -6.29 -8.72 -12.35
N GLY A 37 -5.82 -7.74 -13.13
CA GLY A 37 -6.62 -6.58 -13.51
C GLY A 37 -6.95 -5.63 -12.35
N ILE A 38 -6.12 -5.63 -11.29
CA ILE A 38 -6.26 -4.73 -10.14
C ILE A 38 -5.26 -3.58 -10.29
N ARG A 39 -5.77 -2.34 -10.29
CA ARG A 39 -4.99 -1.10 -10.40
C ARG A 39 -4.79 -0.46 -9.03
N TYR A 40 -3.67 0.25 -8.87
CA TYR A 40 -3.39 1.06 -7.69
C TYR A 40 -4.20 2.36 -7.71
N HIS A 41 -4.73 2.78 -6.56
CA HIS A 41 -5.49 4.03 -6.46
C HIS A 41 -4.63 5.26 -6.73
N GLY A 42 -5.15 6.18 -7.53
CA GLY A 42 -4.48 7.45 -7.82
C GLY A 42 -3.29 7.36 -8.78
N LEU A 43 -2.98 6.17 -9.32
CA LEU A 43 -1.98 6.02 -10.37
C LEU A 43 -2.67 6.05 -11.76
N PRO A 44 -2.30 6.99 -12.65
CA PRO A 44 -2.85 7.04 -14.01
C PRO A 44 -2.63 5.75 -14.80
N GLU A 45 -3.53 5.49 -15.76
CA GLU A 45 -3.40 4.34 -16.65
C GLU A 45 -2.15 4.48 -17.54
N GLY A 46 -1.37 3.42 -17.66
CA GLY A 46 -0.13 3.38 -18.44
C GLY A 46 1.13 3.76 -17.67
N GLU A 47 1.01 4.23 -16.43
CA GLU A 47 2.16 4.44 -15.54
C GLU A 47 2.68 3.12 -14.96
N ASP A 48 3.96 3.13 -14.55
CA ASP A 48 4.59 1.95 -13.95
C ASP A 48 4.04 1.66 -12.55
N ALA A 49 3.31 0.54 -12.45
CA ALA A 49 2.73 0.02 -11.22
C ALA A 49 3.47 -1.22 -10.68
N SER A 50 4.70 -1.49 -11.12
CA SER A 50 5.48 -2.69 -10.73
C SER A 50 5.76 -2.79 -9.23
N PHE A 51 5.60 -1.69 -8.49
CA PHE A 51 5.68 -1.69 -7.04
C PHE A 51 4.41 -2.27 -6.38
N PHE A 52 3.27 -2.32 -7.06
CA PHE A 52 2.00 -2.75 -6.49
C PHE A 52 1.75 -4.23 -6.74
N LEU A 53 1.90 -5.02 -5.67
CA LEU A 53 1.90 -6.47 -5.71
C LEU A 53 0.67 -7.02 -5.02
N CYS A 54 0.23 -8.21 -5.44
CA CYS A 54 -0.80 -8.96 -4.74
C CYS A 54 -0.51 -10.46 -4.67
N LYS A 55 -1.20 -11.12 -3.73
CA LYS A 55 -1.19 -12.56 -3.54
C LYS A 55 -2.56 -13.02 -3.09
N GLU A 56 -3.18 -13.90 -3.86
CA GLU A 56 -4.35 -14.62 -3.40
C GLU A 56 -4.00 -15.55 -2.22
N LEU A 57 -4.80 -15.48 -1.16
CA LEU A 57 -4.77 -16.43 -0.05
C LEU A 57 -5.79 -17.55 -0.24
N ILE A 58 -6.85 -17.28 -1.01
CA ILE A 58 -7.83 -18.25 -1.48
C ILE A 58 -7.69 -18.33 -3.01
N PRO A 59 -7.33 -19.48 -3.60
CA PRO A 59 -7.17 -19.59 -5.05
C PRO A 59 -8.45 -19.18 -5.81
N GLY A 60 -8.31 -18.31 -6.82
CA GLY A 60 -9.43 -17.83 -7.63
C GLY A 60 -10.32 -16.81 -6.92
N TYR A 61 -9.87 -16.23 -5.80
CA TYR A 61 -10.62 -15.18 -5.09
C TYR A 61 -10.85 -13.94 -5.95
N LEU A 62 -9.91 -13.61 -6.83
CA LEU A 62 -9.98 -12.49 -7.76
C LEU A 62 -10.60 -12.87 -9.11
N ASP A 63 -11.10 -14.10 -9.28
CA ASP A 63 -11.74 -14.51 -10.53
C ASP A 63 -12.98 -13.65 -10.80
N GLY A 64 -12.95 -12.93 -11.93
CA GLY A 64 -14.01 -12.00 -12.31
C GLY A 64 -14.01 -10.67 -11.54
N ILE A 65 -13.04 -10.42 -10.68
CA ILE A 65 -12.84 -9.15 -9.97
C ILE A 65 -11.76 -8.34 -10.69
N THR A 66 -12.11 -7.12 -11.09
CA THR A 66 -11.18 -6.14 -11.68
C THR A 66 -11.54 -4.75 -11.21
N GLY A 67 -10.60 -3.81 -11.25
CA GLY A 67 -10.86 -2.43 -10.92
C GLY A 67 -9.71 -1.78 -10.18
N GLU A 68 -10.04 -0.82 -9.32
CA GLU A 68 -9.08 -0.05 -8.57
C GLU A 68 -9.10 -0.45 -7.10
N TYR A 69 -7.94 -0.81 -6.56
CA TYR A 69 -7.75 -1.04 -5.13
C TYR A 69 -7.78 0.30 -4.41
N ALA A 70 -8.80 0.54 -3.59
CA ALA A 70 -8.88 1.70 -2.71
C ALA A 70 -8.53 1.31 -1.27
N THR A 71 -7.72 2.12 -0.60
CA THR A 71 -7.43 1.98 0.83
C THR A 71 -8.69 2.28 1.66
N PRO A 72 -8.76 1.80 2.92
CA PRO A 72 -9.88 2.11 3.80
C PRO A 72 -10.09 3.62 3.96
N SER A 73 -11.34 4.07 4.04
CA SER A 73 -11.67 5.50 4.18
C SER A 73 -11.00 6.15 5.39
N GLY A 74 -10.77 5.40 6.47
CA GLY A 74 -10.08 5.89 7.67
C GLY A 74 -8.60 6.21 7.50
N TYR A 75 -8.00 5.91 6.34
CA TYR A 75 -6.63 6.34 6.02
C TYR A 75 -6.59 7.77 5.47
N PHE A 76 -7.73 8.28 5.01
CA PHE A 76 -7.83 9.62 4.47
C PHE A 76 -8.16 10.59 5.60
N VAL A 77 -7.48 11.72 5.60
CA VAL A 77 -7.77 12.88 6.45
C VAL A 77 -8.34 13.98 5.58
N ASP A 78 -9.16 14.85 6.17
CA ASP A 78 -9.53 16.09 5.49
C ASP A 78 -8.28 16.97 5.38
N GLU A 79 -7.82 17.23 4.15
CA GLU A 79 -6.61 18.01 3.90
C GLU A 79 -6.73 19.43 4.43
N ALA A 80 -7.91 20.05 4.34
CA ALA A 80 -8.14 21.40 4.83
C ALA A 80 -8.13 21.45 6.36
N GLU A 81 -8.71 20.45 7.02
CA GLU A 81 -8.64 20.32 8.49
C GLU A 81 -7.19 20.07 8.95
N ALA A 82 -6.45 19.19 8.25
CA ALA A 82 -5.05 18.90 8.55
C ALA A 82 -4.17 20.15 8.38
N GLU A 83 -4.37 20.93 7.31
CA GLU A 83 -3.69 22.20 7.10
C GLU A 83 -4.02 23.25 8.18
N GLU A 84 -5.28 23.34 8.60
CA GLU A 84 -5.70 24.28 9.64
C GLU A 84 -5.14 23.89 11.02
N PHE A 85 -5.09 22.59 11.32
CA PHE A 85 -4.41 22.06 12.49
C PHE A 85 -2.90 22.34 12.45
N ASP A 86 -2.27 22.20 11.28
CA ASP A 86 -0.83 22.44 11.12
C ASP A 86 -0.42 23.89 11.40
N LYS A 87 -1.31 24.86 11.11
CA LYS A 87 -1.11 26.29 11.46
C LYS A 87 -1.06 26.54 12.98
N CYS A 88 -1.54 25.60 13.80
CA CYS A 88 -1.48 25.72 15.25
C CYS A 88 -0.11 25.36 15.83
N PHE A 89 0.77 24.69 15.06
CA PHE A 89 2.14 24.43 15.51
C PHE A 89 2.98 25.70 15.50
N PRO A 90 3.88 25.89 16.48
CA PRO A 90 4.88 26.96 16.40
C PRO A 90 5.80 26.73 15.19
N PRO A 91 6.35 27.78 14.59
CA PRO A 91 7.28 27.66 13.47
C PRO A 91 8.46 26.77 13.86
N LYS A 92 8.78 25.78 13.00
CA LYS A 92 9.89 24.85 13.24
C LYS A 92 11.23 25.53 12.97
N GLU A 93 12.12 25.53 13.96
CA GLU A 93 13.51 25.96 13.77
C GLU A 93 14.35 24.83 13.16
N LYS A 94 15.03 25.12 12.04
CA LYS A 94 15.94 24.16 11.41
C LYS A 94 17.23 24.05 12.23
N LEU A 95 17.37 22.98 13.01
CA LEU A 95 18.57 22.69 13.79
C LEU A 95 19.59 21.86 12.99
N LYS A 96 20.87 21.97 13.37
CA LYS A 96 21.93 21.03 12.98
C LYS A 96 22.39 20.28 14.22
N LEU A 97 21.95 19.04 14.38
CA LEU A 97 22.28 18.23 15.55
C LEU A 97 23.66 17.56 15.38
N PRO A 98 24.42 17.30 16.46
CA PRO A 98 25.79 16.76 16.38
C PRO A 98 25.95 15.44 15.60
N ARG A 99 24.86 14.67 15.43
CA ARG A 99 24.85 13.37 14.72
C ARG A 99 24.15 13.41 13.37
N GLN A 100 23.73 14.58 12.92
CA GLN A 100 23.08 14.73 11.63
C GLN A 100 24.16 14.70 10.54
N LEU A 101 24.15 13.64 9.72
CA LEU A 101 24.96 13.59 8.51
C LEU A 101 24.46 14.67 7.54
N TRP A 102 25.40 15.25 6.80
CA TRP A 102 25.25 16.47 6.02
C TRP A 102 24.22 16.36 4.89
#